data_AF-A0A7H1MCP3-F1
#
_entry.id   AF-A0A7H1MCP3-F1
#
_cell.length_a   1.000
_cell.length_b   1.000
_cell.length_c   1.000
_cell.angle_alpha   90.00
_cell.angle_beta   90.00
_cell.angle_gamma   90.00
#
_symmetry.space_group_name_H-M   'P 1'
#
loop_
_entity.id
_entity.type
_entity.pdbx_description
1 polymer ?
#
loop_
_entity_poly.entity_id
_entity_poly.type
_entity_poly.pdbx_seq_one_letter_code
_entity_poly.pdbx_strand_id
1 'polypeptide(L)'
;MNNHTDLLHDKISNSGYIRLIRDNSRSFSAAEHALLREILGSFEFDAVQAQALAQAVVQQARFDPNALHIGSDDEDTAGICPHCINPPMPPLRDYLVWRQRTAGQSKRPSETPPIRF
;
A
#
# COMPACT_ATOMS: atom_id res chain seq x y z
N MET A 1 -21.24 -8.42 -7.48
CA MET A 1 -20.77 -9.16 -6.30
C MET A 1 -19.79 -8.29 -5.52
N ASN A 2 -20.16 -7.88 -4.30
CA ASN A 2 -19.36 -7.03 -3.40
C ASN A 2 -18.36 -7.87 -2.58
N ASN A 3 -17.59 -8.76 -3.24
CA ASN A 3 -16.69 -9.72 -2.58
C ASN A 3 -15.58 -9.04 -1.75
N HIS A 4 -15.29 -7.77 -2.02
CA HIS A 4 -14.30 -6.99 -1.26
C HIS A 4 -14.80 -6.64 0.15
N THR A 5 -16.09 -6.33 0.30
CA THR A 5 -16.68 -5.94 1.59
C THR A 5 -16.77 -7.12 2.55
N ASP A 6 -17.00 -8.32 1.99
CA ASP A 6 -17.07 -9.57 2.75
C ASP A 6 -15.71 -9.93 3.38
N LEU A 7 -14.63 -9.88 2.57
CA LEU A 7 -13.26 -10.10 3.05
C LEU A 7 -12.81 -9.06 4.08
N LEU A 8 -13.26 -7.81 3.99
CA LEU A 8 -12.91 -6.78 4.97
C LEU A 8 -13.44 -7.11 6.37
N HIS A 9 -14.68 -7.59 6.45
CA HIS A 9 -15.31 -7.95 7.72
C HIS A 9 -14.71 -9.21 8.33
N ASP A 10 -14.24 -10.15 7.49
CA ASP A 10 -13.57 -11.37 7.94
C ASP A 10 -12.14 -11.08 8.45
N LYS A 11 -11.41 -10.18 7.79
CA LYS A 11 -9.98 -9.95 8.03
C LYS A 11 -9.65 -8.85 9.04
N ILE A 12 -10.56 -7.91 9.28
CA ILE A 12 -10.29 -6.73 10.12
C ILE A 12 -11.31 -6.67 11.24
N SER A 13 -10.88 -6.86 12.48
CA SER A 13 -11.78 -6.83 13.64
C SER A 13 -12.29 -5.43 14.01
N ASN A 14 -11.57 -4.37 13.62
CA ASN A 14 -11.92 -3.00 13.98
C ASN A 14 -12.92 -2.39 12.97
N SER A 15 -14.16 -2.21 13.41
CA SER A 15 -15.25 -1.65 12.59
C SER A 15 -14.98 -0.22 12.09
N GLY A 16 -14.20 0.56 12.82
CA GLY A 16 -13.75 1.88 12.39
C GLY A 16 -12.88 1.80 11.15
N TYR A 17 -11.88 0.91 11.14
CA TYR A 17 -11.01 0.71 9.97
C TYR A 17 -11.75 0.12 8.78
N ILE A 18 -12.68 -0.82 9.00
CA ILE A 18 -13.55 -1.34 7.92
C ILE A 18 -14.29 -0.19 7.24
N ARG A 19 -14.94 0.68 8.02
CA ARG A 19 -15.71 1.80 7.49
C ARG A 19 -14.80 2.76 6.73
N LEU A 20 -13.63 3.05 7.28
CA LEU A 20 -12.66 3.95 6.69
C LEU A 20 -12.15 3.43 5.35
N ILE A 21 -11.80 2.14 5.29
CA ILE A 21 -11.36 1.48 4.05
C ILE A 21 -12.49 1.48 3.02
N ARG A 22 -13.69 1.08 3.42
CA ARG A 22 -14.86 1.00 2.53
C ARG A 22 -15.23 2.36 1.95
N ASP A 23 -15.22 3.41 2.76
CA ASP A 23 -15.69 4.73 2.34
C ASP A 23 -14.66 5.41 1.41
N ASN A 24 -13.35 5.20 1.64
CA ASN A 24 -12.29 5.78 0.80
C ASN A 24 -11.97 4.93 -0.45
N SER A 25 -12.25 3.62 -0.46
CA SER A 25 -12.04 2.79 -1.65
C SER A 25 -13.10 2.97 -2.73
N ARG A 26 -14.21 3.67 -2.46
CA ARG A 26 -15.30 3.88 -3.44
C ARG A 26 -14.86 4.52 -4.75
N SER A 27 -13.87 5.42 -4.69
CA SER A 27 -13.34 6.15 -5.84
C SER A 27 -12.21 5.41 -6.56
N PHE A 28 -11.82 4.23 -6.08
CA PHE A 28 -10.73 3.47 -6.68
C PHE A 28 -11.09 2.98 -8.09
N SER A 29 -10.10 3.00 -8.96
CA SER A 29 -10.11 2.30 -10.24
C SER A 29 -10.25 0.78 -10.05
N ALA A 30 -10.52 0.06 -11.14
CA ALA A 30 -10.60 -1.39 -11.11
C ALA A 30 -9.28 -2.05 -10.66
N ALA A 31 -8.13 -1.48 -11.06
CA ALA A 31 -6.81 -1.98 -10.69
C ALA A 31 -6.53 -1.81 -9.19
N GLU A 32 -6.90 -0.65 -8.61
CA GLU A 32 -6.75 -0.39 -7.18
C GLU A 32 -7.65 -1.29 -6.33
N HIS A 33 -8.89 -1.52 -6.77
CA HIS A 33 -9.77 -2.51 -6.13
C HIS A 33 -9.20 -3.94 -6.21
N ALA A 34 -8.59 -4.31 -7.34
CA ALA A 34 -7.95 -5.61 -7.48
C ALA A 34 -6.76 -5.77 -6.51
N LEU A 35 -5.91 -4.74 -6.42
CA LEU A 35 -4.78 -4.71 -5.50
C LEU A 35 -5.24 -4.77 -4.03
N LEU A 36 -6.28 -4.03 -3.66
CA LEU A 36 -6.80 -4.06 -2.30
C LEU A 36 -7.37 -5.45 -1.94
N ARG A 37 -8.04 -6.12 -2.89
CA ARG A 37 -8.49 -7.52 -2.70
C ARG A 37 -7.33 -8.49 -2.58
N GLU A 38 -6.28 -8.32 -3.39
CA GLU A 38 -5.06 -9.13 -3.30
C GLU A 38 -4.44 -9.03 -1.91
N ILE A 39 -4.30 -7.81 -1.38
CA ILE A 39 -3.76 -7.57 -0.04
C ILE A 39 -4.62 -8.27 1.03
N LEU A 40 -5.94 -8.12 0.97
CA LEU A 40 -6.86 -8.76 1.93
C LEU A 40 -6.85 -10.30 1.83
N GLY A 41 -6.70 -10.85 0.63
CA GLY A 41 -6.64 -12.29 0.42
C GLY A 41 -5.29 -12.92 0.76
N SER A 42 -4.21 -12.14 0.79
CA SER A 42 -2.83 -12.64 0.96
C SER A 42 -2.31 -12.58 2.39
N PHE A 43 -2.94 -11.81 3.27
CA PHE A 43 -2.44 -11.55 4.61
C PHE A 43 -3.52 -11.62 5.68
N GLU A 44 -3.14 -12.04 6.88
CA GLU A 44 -3.87 -11.75 8.12
C GLU A 44 -3.49 -10.37 8.65
N PHE A 45 -4.32 -9.79 9.52
CA PHE A 45 -4.10 -8.44 10.05
C PHE A 45 -4.19 -8.42 11.58
N ASP A 46 -3.11 -8.02 12.22
CA ASP A 46 -3.18 -7.48 13.58
C ASP A 46 -3.67 -6.01 13.58
N ALA A 47 -3.82 -5.43 14.77
CA ALA A 47 -4.30 -4.06 14.92
C ALA A 47 -3.41 -3.01 14.21
N VAL A 48 -2.09 -3.17 14.26
CA VAL A 48 -1.14 -2.24 13.63
C VAL A 48 -1.20 -2.37 12.11
N GLN A 49 -1.26 -3.60 11.62
CA GLN A 49 -1.34 -3.90 10.20
C GLN A 49 -2.65 -3.40 9.59
N ALA A 50 -3.77 -3.58 10.29
CA ALA A 50 -5.08 -3.07 9.88
C ALA A 50 -5.12 -1.53 9.89
N GLN A 51 -4.54 -0.89 10.91
CA GLN A 51 -4.43 0.56 10.96
C GLN A 51 -3.60 1.10 9.79
N ALA A 52 -2.45 0.48 9.51
CA ALA A 52 -1.60 0.88 8.40
C ALA A 52 -2.29 0.69 7.04
N LEU A 53 -3.07 -0.38 6.86
CA LEU A 53 -3.88 -0.57 5.64
C LEU A 53 -4.92 0.54 5.50
N ALA A 54 -5.63 0.88 6.56
CA ALA A 54 -6.63 1.96 6.54
C ALA A 54 -6.01 3.30 6.15
N GLN A 55 -4.81 3.61 6.67
CA GLN A 55 -4.08 4.83 6.29
C GLN A 55 -3.64 4.80 4.83
N ALA A 56 -3.11 3.68 4.35
CA ALA A 56 -2.72 3.53 2.94
C ALA A 56 -3.92 3.72 2.00
N VAL A 57 -5.10 3.21 2.36
CA VAL A 57 -6.34 3.40 1.58
C VAL A 57 -6.77 4.87 1.53
N VAL A 58 -6.69 5.60 2.65
CA VAL A 58 -6.98 7.06 2.67
C VAL A 58 -6.03 7.83 1.78
N GLN A 59 -4.74 7.51 1.87
CA GLN A 59 -3.72 8.18 1.07
C GLN A 59 -3.90 7.86 -0.41
N GLN A 60 -4.18 6.61 -0.76
CA GLN A 60 -4.46 6.19 -2.13
C GLN A 60 -5.65 6.94 -2.73
N ALA A 61 -6.72 7.14 -1.96
CA ALA A 61 -7.90 7.86 -2.43
C ALA A 61 -7.64 9.33 -2.81
N ARG A 62 -6.53 9.89 -2.33
CA ARG A 62 -6.07 11.27 -2.61
C ARG A 62 -4.79 11.31 -3.44
N PHE A 63 -4.29 10.13 -3.85
CA PHE A 63 -3.03 10.03 -4.55
C PHE A 63 -3.22 10.48 -5.99
N ASP A 64 -2.60 11.62 -6.32
CA ASP A 64 -2.49 12.08 -7.69
C ASP A 64 -1.04 11.92 -8.14
N PRO A 65 -0.76 10.97 -9.06
CA PRO A 65 0.59 10.73 -9.55
C PRO A 65 1.16 11.94 -10.29
N ASN A 66 0.35 12.90 -10.73
CA ASN A 66 0.79 14.07 -11.50
C ASN A 66 0.85 15.37 -10.68
N ALA A 67 0.44 15.37 -9.41
CA ALA A 67 0.34 16.60 -8.60
C ALA A 67 1.67 17.36 -8.41
N LEU A 68 2.81 16.72 -8.63
CA LEU A 68 4.15 17.32 -8.52
C LEU A 68 4.86 17.45 -9.88
N HIS A 69 4.15 17.27 -10.99
CA HIS A 69 4.71 17.46 -12.32
C HIS A 69 4.93 18.96 -12.57
N ILE A 70 6.16 19.43 -12.34
CA ILE A 70 6.60 20.77 -12.72
C ILE A 70 6.90 20.70 -14.22
N GLY A 71 6.03 21.31 -15.04
CA GLY A 71 6.26 21.41 -16.48
C GLY A 71 7.60 22.08 -16.75
N SER A 72 8.45 21.42 -17.52
CA SER A 72 9.71 21.96 -18.02
C SER A 72 9.42 23.06 -19.05
N ASP A 73 9.19 24.27 -18.56
CA ASP A 73 9.08 25.51 -19.34
C ASP A 73 10.48 26.11 -19.57
N ASP A 74 11.41 25.33 -20.12
CA ASP A 74 12.71 25.85 -20.53
C ASP A 74 13.12 25.16 -21.84
N GLU A 75 12.88 25.87 -22.93
CA GLU A 75 12.87 25.42 -24.33
C GLU A 75 14.26 25.06 -24.90
N ASP A 76 15.31 24.91 -24.09
CA ASP A 76 16.67 24.64 -24.59
C ASP A 76 17.49 23.62 -23.78
N THR A 77 16.93 23.02 -22.73
CA THR A 77 17.54 21.85 -22.07
C THR A 77 16.54 20.70 -22.12
N ALA A 78 16.91 19.57 -22.71
CA ALA A 78 16.21 18.30 -22.51
C ALA A 78 16.38 17.84 -21.04
N GLY A 79 15.84 18.61 -20.09
CA GLY A 79 15.86 18.34 -18.68
C GLY A 79 14.91 17.21 -18.41
N ILE A 80 15.44 16.00 -18.26
CA ILE A 80 14.62 14.85 -17.90
C ILE A 80 13.98 15.13 -16.54
N CYS A 81 12.65 15.21 -16.51
CA CYS A 81 11.92 15.44 -15.27
C CYS A 81 12.23 14.31 -14.27
N PRO A 82 12.77 14.60 -13.07
CA PRO A 82 13.12 13.57 -12.09
C PRO A 82 11.90 12.76 -11.61
N HIS A 83 10.71 13.37 -11.64
CA HIS A 83 9.43 12.71 -11.36
C HIS A 83 9.08 11.64 -12.40
N CYS A 84 9.53 11.80 -13.65
CA CYS A 84 9.33 10.82 -14.70
C CYS A 84 10.38 9.68 -14.64
N ILE A 85 11.57 9.94 -14.09
CA ILE A 85 12.60 8.91 -13.85
C ILE A 85 12.18 8.01 -12.69
N ASN A 86 11.63 8.60 -11.63
CA ASN A 86 11.24 7.86 -10.43
C ASN A 86 9.91 8.39 -9.88
N PRO A 87 8.77 7.98 -10.47
CA PRO A 87 7.47 8.41 -10.00
C PRO A 87 7.21 7.93 -8.56
N PRO A 88 6.47 8.70 -7.75
CA PRO A 88 6.14 8.29 -6.40
C PRO A 88 5.35 6.98 -6.42
N MET A 89 5.71 6.05 -5.53
CA MET A 89 5.02 4.77 -5.43
C MET A 89 3.60 4.99 -4.88
N PRO A 90 2.55 4.40 -5.50
CA PRO A 90 1.19 4.48 -4.96
C PRO A 90 1.09 3.92 -3.53
N PRO A 91 0.38 4.56 -2.61
CA PRO A 91 0.30 4.16 -1.20
C PRO A 91 -0.10 2.69 -0.96
N LEU A 92 -1.07 2.14 -1.71
CA LEU A 92 -1.43 0.72 -1.57
C LEU A 92 -0.32 -0.22 -2.03
N ARG A 93 0.45 0.20 -3.04
CA ARG A 93 1.56 -0.59 -3.55
C ARG A 93 2.72 -0.61 -2.55
N ASP A 94 2.99 0.54 -1.92
CA ASP A 94 3.98 0.64 -0.84
C ASP A 94 3.60 -0.25 0.35
N TYR A 95 2.31 -0.23 0.76
CA TYR A 95 1.80 -1.11 1.81
C TYR A 95 2.01 -2.60 1.49
N LEU A 96 1.72 -3.03 0.25
CA LEU A 96 1.95 -4.41 -0.18
C LEU A 96 3.44 -4.80 -0.05
N VAL A 97 4.35 -3.95 -0.51
CA VAL A 97 5.81 -4.19 -0.42
C VAL A 97 6.24 -4.30 1.05
N TRP A 98 5.71 -3.43 1.92
CA TRP A 98 5.96 -3.51 3.35
C TRP A 98 5.48 -4.84 3.96
N ARG A 99 4.27 -5.30 3.60
CA ARG A 99 3.75 -6.62 4.03
C ARG A 99 4.62 -7.77 3.57
N GLN A 100 5.07 -7.75 2.32
CA GLN A 100 5.96 -8.80 1.80
C GLN A 100 7.29 -8.85 2.56
N ARG A 101 7.89 -7.69 2.87
CA ARG A 101 9.15 -7.62 3.62
C ARG A 101 9.01 -8.06 5.08
N THR A 102 7.90 -7.72 5.72
CA THR A 102 7.65 -8.05 7.13
C THR A 102 7.19 -9.49 7.32
N ALA A 103 6.34 -10.01 6.41
CA ALA A 103 5.95 -11.41 6.40
C ALA A 103 7.12 -12.36 6.12
N GLY A 104 8.07 -11.95 5.25
CA GLY A 104 9.29 -12.71 4.98
C GLY A 104 10.31 -12.71 6.13
N GLN A 105 10.28 -11.72 7.03
CA GLN A 105 11.16 -11.67 8.20
C GLN A 105 10.74 -12.64 9.30
N SER A 106 9.46 -13.03 9.36
CA SER A 106 8.96 -14.00 10.33
C SER A 106 9.44 -15.44 10.11
N LYS A 107 10.12 -15.73 8.98
CA LYS A 107 10.62 -17.06 8.61
C LYS A 107 12.14 -17.24 8.71
N ARG A 108 12.90 -16.23 9.17
CA ARG A 108 14.34 -16.43 9.41
C ARG A 108 14.55 -16.92 10.85
N PRO A 109 14.96 -18.18 11.08
CA PRO A 109 15.46 -18.56 12.39
C PRO A 109 16.69 -17.69 12.69
N SER A 110 16.71 -17.11 13.88
CA SER A 110 17.85 -16.35 14.41
C SER A 110 19.13 -17.20 14.29
N GLU A 111 20.03 -16.84 13.39
CA GLU A 111 21.40 -17.35 13.40
C GLU A 111 22.08 -16.83 14.67
N THR A 112 22.17 -17.69 15.67
CA THR A 112 23.02 -17.47 16.85
C THR A 112 24.46 -17.34 16.36
N PRO A 113 25.16 -16.22 16.61
CA PRO A 113 26.56 -16.09 16.21
C PRO A 113 27.39 -17.12 16.99
N PRO A 114 28.37 -17.78 16.35
CA PRO A 114 29.24 -18.71 17.07
C PRO A 114 30.07 -17.93 18.09
N ILE A 115 29.96 -18.33 19.35
CA ILE A 115 30.88 -17.92 20.41
C ILE A 115 32.26 -18.42 19.99
N ARG A 116 33.15 -17.50 19.66
CA ARG A 116 34.58 -17.79 19.49
C ARG A 116 35.18 -17.95 20.88
N PHE A 117 35.66 -19.15 21.18
CA PHE A 117 36.55 -19.45 22.30
C PHE A 117 37.99 -19.05 21.94
#